data_AF-B6T3S3-F1
#
_entry.id   AF-B6T3S3-F1
#
_cell.length_a   1.000
_cell.length_b   1.000
_cell.length_c   1.000
_cell.angle_alpha   90.00
_cell.angle_beta   90.00
_cell.angle_gamma   90.00
#
_symmetry.space_group_name_H-M   'P 1'
#
loop_
_entity.id
_entity.type
_entity.pdbx_description
1 polymer ?
#
loop_
_entity_poly.entity_id
_entity_poly.type
_entity_poly.pdbx_seq_one_letter_code
_entity_poly.pdbx_strand_id
1 'polypeptide(L)'
;MVKPGKRTSRGRQKIEIRRIDNKESRQVTQCKRKGGLLKKASELHLLCGAQVAIIVFKRRDPERKEVPVPPRGQRDDGGLAFAMGTPSVDHVLHRCGLLHADEGLTAIQDVGAIAAERAVMEARAGQTEQTRALVEAEKARNDAIGQKVLQAVEVTGRRFWWEVDVGVLGEAELPVFTSQLQRLRDSVRLQANKSRTSATPAGVAAPWLPLG
;
A
#
# COMPACT_ATOMS: atom_id res chain seq x y z
N MET A 1 30.43 0.54 -23.12
CA MET A 1 29.11 1.09 -22.72
C MET A 1 29.25 1.65 -21.31
N VAL A 2 29.54 2.95 -21.20
CA VAL A 2 29.75 3.60 -19.89
C VAL A 2 28.40 3.69 -19.18
N LYS A 3 28.24 3.07 -18.00
CA LYS A 3 27.05 3.24 -17.17
C LYS A 3 26.89 4.74 -16.89
N PRO A 4 25.76 5.39 -17.26
CA PRO A 4 25.60 6.80 -17.00
C PRO A 4 25.76 7.06 -15.50
N GLY A 5 26.64 8.01 -15.15
CA GLY A 5 26.94 8.37 -13.77
C GLY A 5 25.66 8.66 -12.99
N LYS A 6 25.63 8.25 -11.72
CA LYS A 6 24.47 8.40 -10.83
C LYS A 6 24.12 9.90 -10.75
N ARG A 7 23.01 10.32 -11.38
CA ARG A 7 22.56 11.73 -11.35
C ARG A 7 22.41 12.15 -9.90
N THR A 8 23.19 13.14 -9.47
CA THR A 8 23.05 13.73 -8.14
C THR A 8 21.71 14.47 -8.10
N SER A 9 20.79 14.05 -7.24
CA SER A 9 19.55 14.81 -7.04
C SER A 9 19.93 16.17 -6.45
N ARG A 10 19.39 17.27 -6.99
CA ARG A 10 19.60 18.65 -6.45
C ARG A 10 19.01 18.87 -5.04
N GLY A 11 18.68 17.80 -4.29
CA GLY A 11 18.03 17.88 -2.99
C GLY A 11 16.65 18.57 -3.06
N ARG A 12 16.18 19.04 -1.90
CA ARG A 12 14.91 19.78 -1.81
C ARG A 12 15.10 21.18 -2.36
N GLN A 13 14.51 21.45 -3.53
CA GLN A 13 14.48 22.79 -4.10
C GLN A 13 13.36 23.62 -3.47
N LYS A 14 13.63 24.90 -3.21
CA LYS A 14 12.59 25.87 -2.81
C LYS A 14 11.67 26.10 -4.01
N ILE A 15 10.38 26.02 -3.79
CA ILE A 15 9.35 26.31 -4.79
C ILE A 15 8.44 27.43 -4.25
N GLU A 16 7.93 28.27 -5.15
CA GLU A 16 6.96 29.30 -4.77
C GLU A 16 5.66 28.68 -4.24
N ILE A 17 5.02 29.34 -3.26
CA ILE A 17 3.72 28.93 -2.72
C ILE A 17 2.62 29.46 -3.64
N ARG A 18 2.57 28.88 -4.84
CA ARG A 18 1.58 29.14 -5.88
C ARG A 18 1.16 27.82 -6.54
N ARG A 19 0.15 27.86 -7.39
CA ARG A 19 -0.26 26.70 -8.20
C ARG A 19 0.91 26.30 -9.12
N ILE A 20 1.25 25.01 -9.13
CA ILE A 20 2.29 24.47 -10.02
C ILE A 20 1.67 24.25 -11.41
N ASP A 21 2.26 24.82 -12.45
CA ASP A 21 1.74 24.76 -13.82
C ASP A 21 1.82 23.34 -14.40
N ASN A 22 2.98 22.70 -14.29
CA ASN A 22 3.18 21.32 -14.74
C ASN A 22 2.26 20.37 -13.94
N LYS A 23 1.33 19.73 -14.66
CA LYS A 23 0.31 18.83 -14.11
C LYS A 23 0.89 17.63 -13.36
N GLU A 24 1.92 16.98 -13.88
CA GLU A 24 2.54 15.81 -13.24
C GLU A 24 3.24 16.22 -11.94
N SER A 25 4.05 17.29 -12.02
CA SER A 25 4.73 17.84 -10.85
C SER A 25 3.73 18.34 -9.80
N ARG A 26 2.60 18.92 -10.22
CA ARG A 26 1.48 19.32 -9.37
C ARG A 26 0.88 18.12 -8.65
N GLN A 27 0.55 17.05 -9.36
CA GLN A 27 -0.04 15.83 -8.78
C GLN A 27 0.91 15.16 -7.79
N VAL A 28 2.19 14.97 -8.15
CA VAL A 28 3.20 14.39 -7.24
C VAL A 28 3.35 15.26 -5.99
N THR A 29 3.40 16.58 -6.15
CA THR A 29 3.50 17.51 -5.02
C THR A 29 2.26 17.47 -4.14
N GLN A 30 1.06 17.42 -4.72
CA GLN A 30 -0.20 17.27 -3.99
C GLN A 30 -0.23 15.97 -3.18
N CYS A 31 0.18 14.85 -3.76
CA CYS A 31 0.25 13.56 -3.07
C CYS A 31 1.25 13.60 -1.91
N LYS A 32 2.47 14.12 -2.13
CA LYS A 32 3.50 14.25 -1.08
C LYS A 32 3.07 15.20 0.04
N ARG A 33 2.50 16.36 -0.30
CA ARG A 33 2.03 17.34 0.70
C ARG A 33 0.83 16.80 1.48
N LYS A 34 -0.11 16.11 0.82
CA LYS A 34 -1.20 15.40 1.50
C LYS A 34 -0.65 14.40 2.50
N GLY A 35 0.25 13.51 2.08
CA GLY A 35 0.88 12.54 2.97
C GLY A 35 1.61 13.18 4.15
N GLY A 36 2.41 14.22 3.90
CA GLY A 36 3.11 14.95 4.95
C GLY A 36 2.19 15.70 5.91
N LEU A 37 1.08 16.26 5.41
CA LEU A 37 0.07 16.95 6.23
C LEU A 37 -0.66 15.96 7.15
N LEU A 38 -1.08 14.81 6.60
CA LEU A 38 -1.74 13.76 7.39
C LEU A 38 -0.81 13.21 8.47
N LYS A 39 0.47 12.95 8.14
CA LYS A 39 1.46 12.51 9.12
C LYS A 39 1.57 13.49 10.28
N LYS A 40 1.65 14.79 10.00
CA LYS A 40 1.73 15.83 11.02
C LYS A 40 0.49 15.92 11.91
N ALA A 41 -0.71 15.78 11.34
CA ALA A 41 -1.92 15.76 12.16
C ALA A 41 -2.02 14.52 13.05
N SER A 42 -1.62 13.36 12.55
CA SER A 42 -1.52 12.15 13.38
C SER A 42 -0.49 12.34 14.49
N GLU A 43 0.67 12.93 14.21
CA GLU A 43 1.67 13.27 15.23
C GLU A 43 1.11 14.25 16.28
N LEU A 44 0.37 15.29 15.88
CA LEU A 44 -0.29 16.22 16.80
C LEU A 44 -1.31 15.52 17.71
N HIS A 45 -2.14 14.64 17.15
CA HIS A 45 -3.11 13.88 17.92
C HIS A 45 -2.43 12.97 18.95
N LEU A 46 -1.41 12.23 18.53
CA LEU A 46 -0.70 11.29 19.40
C LEU A 46 0.13 11.99 20.50
N LEU A 47 0.78 13.10 20.18
CA LEU A 47 1.68 13.80 21.11
C LEU A 47 0.94 14.75 22.05
N CYS A 48 -0.12 15.40 21.59
CA CYS A 48 -0.82 16.44 22.35
C CYS A 48 -2.24 16.05 22.76
N GLY A 49 -2.74 14.87 22.37
CA GLY A 49 -4.15 14.51 22.55
C GLY A 49 -5.11 15.44 21.79
N ALA A 50 -4.60 16.19 20.80
CA ALA A 50 -5.40 17.15 20.05
C ALA A 50 -6.39 16.42 19.14
N GLN A 51 -7.64 16.86 19.14
CA GLN A 51 -8.65 16.43 18.17
C GLN A 51 -8.47 17.27 16.89
N VAL A 52 -8.10 16.62 15.79
CA VAL A 52 -7.75 17.30 14.53
C VAL A 52 -8.52 16.68 13.39
N ALA A 53 -9.05 17.49 12.48
CA ALA A 53 -9.63 17.05 11.22
C ALA A 53 -8.96 17.77 10.04
N ILE A 54 -8.68 17.02 8.98
CA ILE A 54 -8.18 17.52 7.70
C ILE A 54 -9.12 17.07 6.60
N ILE A 55 -9.58 18.03 5.80
CA ILE A 55 -10.35 17.77 4.57
C ILE A 55 -9.54 18.30 3.39
N VAL A 56 -9.19 17.41 2.45
CA VAL A 56 -8.43 17.73 1.24
C VAL A 56 -9.32 17.54 0.02
N PHE A 57 -9.70 18.65 -0.59
CA PHE A 57 -10.44 18.64 -1.85
C PHE A 57 -9.49 18.48 -3.03
N LYS A 58 -9.79 17.55 -3.95
CA LYS A 58 -9.18 17.55 -5.27
C LYS A 58 -10.01 18.46 -6.18
N ARG A 59 -9.47 19.63 -6.54
CA ARG A 59 -10.11 20.48 -7.55
C ARG A 59 -10.03 19.78 -8.92
N ARG A 60 -11.16 19.64 -9.62
CA ARG A 60 -11.15 19.30 -11.05
C ARG A 60 -10.46 20.45 -11.78
N ASP A 61 -9.44 20.16 -12.59
CA ASP A 61 -8.80 21.19 -13.41
C ASP A 61 -9.85 21.75 -14.39
N PRO A 62 -10.13 23.08 -14.38
CA PRO A 62 -11.11 23.67 -15.28
C PRO A 62 -10.68 23.61 -16.75
N GLU A 63 -9.38 23.42 -17.03
CA GLU A 63 -8.82 23.32 -18.38
C GLU A 63 -9.07 21.98 -19.08
N ARG A 64 -9.78 21.02 -18.46
CA ARG A 64 -10.40 19.96 -19.24
C ARG A 64 -11.51 20.61 -20.08
N LYS A 65 -11.18 20.99 -21.33
CA LYS A 65 -12.14 21.50 -22.31
C LYS A 65 -13.33 20.57 -22.61
N GLU A 66 -13.32 19.33 -22.10
CA GLU A 66 -14.35 18.32 -22.35
C GLU A 66 -14.86 17.66 -21.05
N VAL A 67 -15.21 18.45 -20.04
CA VAL A 67 -16.09 17.92 -18.97
C VAL A 67 -17.34 18.80 -18.92
N PRO A 68 -18.55 18.23 -19.10
CA PRO A 68 -19.78 18.98 -19.04
C PRO A 68 -19.89 19.75 -17.73
N VAL A 69 -20.17 21.05 -17.83
CA VAL A 69 -20.65 21.84 -16.71
C VAL A 69 -21.98 21.21 -16.27
N PRO A 70 -22.12 20.73 -15.02
CA PRO A 70 -23.39 20.20 -14.57
C PRO A 70 -24.45 21.33 -14.60
N PRO A 71 -25.70 21.02 -14.96
CA PRO A 71 -26.77 22.02 -15.09
C PRO A 71 -26.92 22.87 -13.83
N ARG A 72 -27.22 24.16 -14.00
CA ARG A 72 -27.51 25.11 -12.90
C ARG A 72 -28.51 24.48 -11.92
N GLY A 73 -28.09 24.22 -10.69
CA GLY A 73 -28.91 23.58 -9.65
C GLY A 73 -28.41 22.20 -9.24
N GLN A 74 -27.67 21.50 -10.09
CA GLN A 74 -26.89 20.33 -9.71
C GLN A 74 -25.63 20.86 -9.02
N ARG A 75 -25.64 20.83 -7.68
CA ARG A 75 -24.46 21.11 -6.86
C ARG A 75 -23.31 20.33 -7.47
N ASP A 76 -22.12 20.93 -7.61
CA ASP A 76 -20.91 20.18 -7.94
C ASP A 76 -20.88 18.96 -7.02
N ASP A 77 -21.24 17.78 -7.51
CA ASP A 77 -21.31 16.56 -6.71
C ASP A 77 -19.96 16.43 -6.03
N GLY A 78 -19.93 16.66 -4.72
CA GLY A 78 -18.77 17.10 -3.96
C GLY A 78 -17.52 16.41 -4.47
N GLY A 79 -16.67 17.16 -5.19
CA GLY A 79 -15.49 16.59 -5.83
C GLY A 79 -14.71 15.76 -4.82
N LEU A 80 -14.21 14.58 -5.24
CA LEU A 80 -13.60 13.58 -4.37
C LEU A 80 -12.76 14.24 -3.25
N ALA A 81 -13.32 14.27 -2.05
CA ALA A 81 -12.70 14.83 -0.87
C ALA A 81 -12.08 13.68 -0.07
N PHE A 82 -10.83 13.88 0.36
CA PHE A 82 -10.23 13.01 1.35
C PHE A 82 -10.39 13.66 2.73
N ALA A 83 -11.08 12.99 3.64
CA ALA A 83 -11.24 13.47 5.00
C ALA A 83 -10.60 12.49 5.99
N MET A 84 -9.90 13.02 6.98
CA MET A 84 -9.35 12.27 8.10
C MET A 84 -9.55 13.11 9.37
N GLY A 85 -10.03 12.48 10.44
CA GLY A 85 -10.19 13.12 11.73
C GLY A 85 -9.99 12.14 12.86
N THR A 86 -9.52 12.64 14.00
CA THR A 86 -9.37 11.86 15.24
C THR A 86 -10.20 12.51 16.36
N PRO A 87 -11.15 11.79 17.00
CA PRO A 87 -11.53 10.38 16.81
C PRO A 87 -12.34 10.09 15.52
N SER A 88 -13.06 11.08 14.98
CA SER A 88 -13.67 11.02 13.64
C SER A 88 -13.75 12.43 13.03
N VAL A 89 -13.94 12.53 11.71
CA VAL A 89 -14.13 13.83 11.04
C VAL A 89 -15.36 14.52 11.60
N ASP A 90 -16.48 13.80 11.66
CA ASP A 90 -17.76 14.30 12.16
C ASP A 90 -17.66 14.78 13.61
N HIS A 91 -16.99 14.03 14.50
CA HIS A 91 -16.79 14.44 15.90
C HIS A 91 -16.09 15.80 16.01
N VAL A 92 -15.01 15.99 15.23
CA VAL A 92 -14.28 17.27 15.21
C VAL A 92 -15.13 18.38 14.60
N LEU A 93 -15.86 18.11 13.51
CA LEU A 93 -16.71 19.11 12.85
C LEU A 93 -17.88 19.55 13.72
N HIS A 94 -18.54 18.62 14.43
CA HIS A 94 -19.57 18.93 15.41
C HIS A 94 -19.02 19.80 16.54
N ARG A 95 -17.86 19.44 17.11
CA ARG A 95 -17.21 20.23 18.16
C ARG A 95 -16.84 21.64 17.71
N CYS A 96 -16.45 21.81 16.44
CA CYS A 96 -16.16 23.12 15.86
C CYS A 96 -17.41 23.91 15.45
N GLY A 97 -18.62 23.37 15.60
CA GLY A 97 -19.86 24.01 15.15
C GLY A 97 -20.02 24.08 13.64
N LEU A 98 -19.26 23.28 12.88
CA LEU A 98 -19.29 23.23 11.41
C LEU A 98 -20.37 22.30 10.84
N LEU A 99 -20.92 21.41 11.68
CA LEU A 99 -22.12 20.64 11.40
C LEU A 99 -23.20 21.13 12.37
N HIS A 100 -24.36 21.54 11.84
CA HIS A 100 -25.47 22.06 12.62
C HIS A 100 -25.81 21.11 13.76
N ALA A 101 -25.76 21.64 14.98
CA ALA A 101 -26.07 20.95 16.21
C ALA A 101 -27.58 20.69 16.28
N ASP A 102 -28.00 19.49 15.89
CA ASP A 102 -29.22 18.90 16.43
C ASP A 102 -28.76 17.80 17.40
N GLU A 103 -29.08 18.01 18.67
CA GLU A 103 -28.97 17.07 19.79
C GLU A 103 -27.57 16.53 20.17
N GLY A 104 -26.99 17.17 21.19
CA GLY A 104 -26.42 16.48 22.34
C GLY A 104 -25.35 15.42 22.10
N LEU A 105 -24.14 15.81 21.69
CA LEU A 105 -22.96 15.01 22.03
C LEU A 105 -22.07 15.81 22.97
N THR A 106 -22.17 15.44 24.24
CA THR A 106 -21.40 15.96 25.37
C THR A 106 -19.94 16.14 24.98
N ALA A 107 -19.38 17.29 25.37
CA ALA A 107 -17.98 17.63 25.28
C ALA A 107 -17.13 16.62 26.08
N ILE A 108 -16.85 15.48 25.47
CA ILE A 108 -15.96 14.49 26.04
C ILE A 108 -14.53 14.93 25.69
N GLN A 109 -13.99 15.82 26.52
CA GLN A 109 -12.56 15.86 26.82
C GLN A 109 -12.25 14.74 27.82
N ASP A 110 -12.55 13.47 27.48
CA ASP A 110 -12.07 12.39 28.33
C ASP A 110 -10.58 12.21 28.03
N VAL A 111 -9.76 12.85 28.86
CA VAL A 111 -8.34 12.48 28.95
C VAL A 111 -8.21 10.97 29.18
N GLY A 112 -9.20 10.34 29.83
CA GLY A 112 -9.31 8.89 29.97
C GLY A 112 -9.49 8.14 28.65
N ALA A 113 -10.32 8.63 27.72
CA ALA A 113 -10.49 8.00 26.40
C ALA A 113 -9.20 8.08 25.57
N ILE A 114 -8.52 9.24 25.59
CA ILE A 114 -7.23 9.41 24.90
C ILE A 114 -6.16 8.50 25.52
N ALA A 115 -6.13 8.40 26.86
CA ALA A 115 -5.21 7.50 27.56
C ALA A 115 -5.52 6.02 27.26
N ALA A 116 -6.80 5.64 27.17
CA ALA A 116 -7.22 4.30 26.80
C ALA A 116 -6.84 3.95 25.36
N GLU A 117 -7.08 4.87 24.40
CA GLU A 117 -6.63 4.71 23.02
C GLU A 117 -5.11 4.58 22.91
N ARG A 118 -4.36 5.39 23.68
CA ARG A 118 -2.90 5.29 23.75
C ARG A 118 -2.44 3.94 24.31
N ALA A 119 -3.06 3.46 25.38
CA ALA A 119 -2.75 2.14 25.95
C ALA A 119 -3.03 1.00 24.97
N VAL A 120 -4.15 1.06 24.22
CA VAL A 120 -4.46 0.09 23.15
C VAL A 120 -3.40 0.15 22.03
N MET A 121 -2.98 1.35 21.64
CA MET A 121 -1.94 1.54 20.62
C MET A 121 -0.56 1.03 21.08
N GLU A 122 -0.16 1.29 22.32
CA GLU A 122 1.09 0.79 22.90
C GLU A 122 1.07 -0.74 23.01
N ALA A 123 -0.04 -1.33 23.46
CA ALA A 123 -0.21 -2.79 23.49
C ALA A 123 -0.10 -3.40 22.08
N ARG A 124 -0.74 -2.78 21.08
CA ARG A 124 -0.64 -3.22 19.69
C ARG A 124 0.78 -3.06 19.12
N ALA A 125 1.47 -1.98 19.45
CA ALA A 125 2.87 -1.78 19.06
C ALA A 125 3.76 -2.91 19.61
N GLY A 126 3.61 -3.24 20.90
CA GLY A 126 4.30 -4.39 21.50
C GLY A 126 3.99 -5.72 20.80
N GLN A 127 2.72 -5.98 20.46
CA GLN A 127 2.34 -7.18 19.69
C GLN A 127 2.97 -7.21 18.29
N THR A 128 3.08 -6.06 17.61
CA THR A 128 3.71 -6.00 16.28
C THR A 128 5.20 -6.29 16.35
N GLU A 129 5.90 -5.82 17.39
CA GLU A 129 7.31 -6.12 17.62
C GLU A 129 7.52 -7.60 17.94
N GLN A 130 6.67 -8.20 18.78
CA GLN A 130 6.72 -9.63 19.08
C GLN A 130 6.46 -10.48 17.82
N THR A 131 5.43 -10.14 17.04
CA THR A 131 5.12 -10.83 15.79
C THR A 131 6.29 -10.72 14.81
N ARG A 132 6.89 -9.54 14.70
CA ARG A 132 8.06 -9.32 13.85
C ARG A 132 9.25 -10.15 14.29
N ALA A 133 9.54 -10.21 15.58
CA ALA A 133 10.63 -11.02 16.12
C ALA A 133 10.44 -12.52 15.83
N LEU A 134 9.21 -13.04 15.97
CA LEU A 134 8.88 -14.42 15.61
C LEU A 134 9.06 -14.69 14.11
N VAL A 135 8.63 -13.75 13.26
CA VAL A 135 8.79 -13.87 11.80
C VAL A 135 10.27 -13.80 11.39
N GLU A 136 11.07 -12.95 12.02
CA GLU A 136 12.51 -12.86 11.77
C GLU A 136 13.25 -14.12 12.22
N ALA A 137 12.91 -14.68 13.38
CA ALA A 137 13.46 -15.95 13.87
C ALA A 137 13.11 -17.13 12.93
N GLU A 138 11.85 -17.21 12.48
CA GLU A 138 11.42 -18.25 11.56
C GLU A 138 12.04 -18.08 10.16
N LYS A 139 12.24 -16.84 9.71
CA LYS A 139 12.99 -16.56 8.49
C LYS A 139 14.45 -17.02 8.61
N ALA A 140 15.12 -16.71 9.71
CA ALA A 140 16.50 -17.13 9.94
C ALA A 140 16.64 -18.66 9.96
N ARG A 141 15.69 -19.36 10.61
CA ARG A 141 15.60 -20.83 10.58
C ARG A 141 15.43 -21.36 9.16
N ASN A 142 14.51 -20.78 8.39
CA ASN A 142 14.26 -21.18 7.00
C ASN A 142 15.46 -20.91 6.09
N ASP A 143 16.16 -19.79 6.27
CA ASP A 143 17.37 -19.44 5.53
C ASP A 143 18.50 -20.44 5.83
N ALA A 144 18.67 -20.84 7.10
CA ALA A 144 19.65 -21.86 7.50
C ALA A 144 19.34 -23.23 6.89
N ILE A 145 18.07 -23.66 6.89
CA ILE A 145 17.63 -24.89 6.20
C ILE A 145 17.90 -24.78 4.70
N GLY A 146 17.59 -23.63 4.09
CA GLY A 146 17.88 -23.37 2.68
C GLY A 146 19.36 -23.50 2.33
N GLN A 147 20.26 -22.98 3.18
CA GLN A 147 21.70 -23.13 2.99
C GLN A 147 22.16 -24.59 3.02
N LYS A 148 21.63 -25.41 3.95
CA LYS A 148 21.93 -26.85 3.98
C LYS A 148 21.47 -27.57 2.71
N VAL A 149 20.27 -27.24 2.22
CA VAL A 149 19.75 -27.80 0.96
C VAL A 149 20.66 -27.41 -0.20
N LEU A 150 21.08 -26.14 -0.29
CA LEU A 150 22.01 -25.69 -1.34
C LEU A 150 23.37 -26.39 -1.23
N GLN A 151 23.91 -26.58 -0.03
CA GLN A 151 25.15 -27.31 0.17
C GLN A 151 25.03 -28.77 -0.27
N ALA A 152 23.91 -29.44 0.02
CA ALA A 152 23.65 -30.80 -0.45
C ALA A 152 23.53 -30.89 -1.97
N VAL A 153 22.96 -29.87 -2.61
CA VAL A 153 22.86 -29.74 -4.09
C VAL A 153 24.25 -29.57 -4.71
N GLU A 154 25.12 -28.76 -4.10
CA GLU A 154 26.51 -28.59 -4.53
C GLU A 154 27.30 -29.90 -4.42
N VAL A 155 27.18 -30.63 -3.30
CA VAL A 155 27.85 -31.93 -3.10
C VAL A 155 27.37 -32.99 -4.09
N THR A 156 26.08 -33.01 -4.42
CA THR A 156 25.50 -33.96 -5.39
C THR A 156 25.67 -33.54 -6.84
N GLY A 157 26.21 -32.34 -7.11
CA GLY A 157 26.42 -31.82 -8.47
C GLY A 157 25.12 -31.47 -9.21
N ARG A 158 24.02 -31.20 -8.50
CA ARG A 158 22.71 -30.87 -9.08
C ARG A 158 22.61 -29.39 -9.42
N ARG A 159 21.79 -29.05 -10.42
CA ARG A 159 21.71 -27.67 -10.94
C ARG A 159 20.71 -26.83 -10.18
N PHE A 160 19.61 -27.43 -9.75
CA PHE A 160 18.55 -26.72 -9.06
C PHE A 160 18.36 -27.27 -7.66
N TRP A 161 17.99 -26.38 -6.73
CA TRP A 161 17.82 -26.76 -5.33
C TRP A 161 16.75 -27.84 -5.13
N TRP A 162 15.73 -27.89 -5.99
CA TRP A 162 14.66 -28.90 -5.93
C TRP A 162 15.08 -30.27 -6.50
N GLU A 163 16.26 -30.38 -7.12
CA GLU A 163 16.83 -31.65 -7.60
C GLU A 163 17.69 -32.35 -6.55
N VAL A 164 17.79 -31.79 -5.34
CA VAL A 164 18.51 -32.39 -4.22
C VAL A 164 18.06 -33.83 -3.97
N ASP A 165 19.01 -34.71 -3.66
CA ASP A 165 18.66 -36.05 -3.19
C ASP A 165 18.00 -35.94 -1.81
N VAL A 166 16.71 -36.25 -1.76
CA VAL A 166 15.89 -36.24 -0.54
C VAL A 166 16.39 -37.23 0.52
N GLY A 167 17.12 -38.29 0.14
CA GLY A 167 17.74 -39.20 1.09
C GLY A 167 18.87 -38.58 1.92
N VAL A 168 19.43 -37.45 1.46
CA VAL A 168 20.50 -36.71 2.14
C VAL A 168 19.94 -35.65 3.11
N LEU A 169 18.67 -35.26 2.94
CA LEU A 169 18.02 -34.26 3.80
C LEU A 169 17.58 -34.90 5.13
N GLY A 170 17.83 -34.21 6.25
CA GLY A 170 17.37 -34.64 7.56
C GLY A 170 15.87 -34.37 7.79
N GLU A 171 15.34 -34.94 8.88
CA GLU A 171 13.92 -34.82 9.24
C GLU A 171 13.46 -33.37 9.44
N ALA A 172 14.35 -32.48 9.87
CA ALA A 172 14.04 -31.07 10.09
C ALA A 172 13.92 -30.29 8.77
N GLU A 173 14.63 -30.71 7.73
CA GLU A 173 14.68 -30.06 6.42
C GLU A 173 13.49 -30.44 5.52
N LEU A 174 12.98 -31.67 5.65
CA LEU A 174 11.93 -32.23 4.78
C LEU A 174 10.61 -31.44 4.76
N PRO A 175 10.03 -30.98 5.90
CA PRO A 175 8.80 -30.20 5.87
C PRO A 175 8.97 -28.85 5.15
N VAL A 176 10.11 -28.19 5.37
CA VAL A 176 10.42 -26.93 4.70
C VAL A 176 10.61 -27.16 3.22
N PHE A 177 11.39 -28.17 2.83
CA PHE A 177 11.60 -28.55 1.43
C PHE A 177 10.26 -28.81 0.71
N THR A 178 9.36 -29.57 1.35
CA THR A 178 8.01 -29.86 0.83
C THR A 178 7.20 -28.57 0.62
N SER A 179 7.20 -27.67 1.60
CA SER A 179 6.51 -26.38 1.49
C SER A 179 7.03 -25.53 0.33
N GLN A 180 8.35 -25.57 0.08
CA GLN A 180 8.96 -24.83 -1.03
C GLN A 180 8.64 -25.48 -2.39
N LEU A 181 8.58 -26.82 -2.47
CA LEU A 181 8.11 -27.52 -3.68
C LEU A 181 6.65 -27.18 -4.01
N GLN A 182 5.80 -27.06 -2.99
CA GLN A 182 4.41 -26.61 -3.19
C GLN A 182 4.36 -25.18 -3.74
N ARG A 183 5.12 -24.24 -3.15
CA ARG A 183 5.23 -22.86 -3.64
C ARG A 183 5.74 -22.78 -5.08
N LEU A 184 6.75 -23.59 -5.42
CA LEU A 184 7.27 -23.70 -6.77
C LEU A 184 6.20 -24.20 -7.75
N ARG A 185 5.49 -25.29 -7.39
CA ARG A 185 4.39 -25.83 -8.18
C ARG A 185 3.31 -24.77 -8.45
N ASP A 186 2.90 -24.05 -7.41
CA ASP A 186 1.84 -23.06 -7.52
C ASP A 186 2.28 -21.85 -8.38
N SER A 187 3.56 -21.46 -8.29
CA SER A 187 4.18 -20.44 -9.13
C SER A 187 4.22 -20.86 -10.61
N VAL A 188 4.61 -22.11 -10.89
CA VAL A 188 4.62 -22.67 -12.25
C VAL A 188 3.20 -22.73 -12.83
N ARG A 189 2.20 -23.13 -12.03
CA ARG A 189 0.77 -23.13 -12.43
C ARG A 189 0.29 -21.73 -12.79
N LEU A 190 0.61 -20.73 -11.96
CA LEU A 190 0.23 -19.35 -12.21
C LEU A 190 0.85 -18.83 -13.52
N GLN A 191 2.12 -19.15 -13.76
CA GLN A 191 2.81 -18.73 -14.98
C GLN A 191 2.27 -19.44 -16.24
N ALA A 192 1.95 -20.73 -16.15
CA ALA A 192 1.33 -21.48 -17.24
C ALA A 192 -0.08 -20.95 -17.58
N ASN A 193 -0.85 -20.54 -16.57
CA ASN A 193 -2.15 -19.92 -16.77
C ASN A 193 -2.02 -18.53 -17.42
N LYS A 194 -1.03 -17.75 -16.97
CA LYS A 194 -0.73 -16.43 -17.54
C LYS A 194 -0.32 -16.51 -19.02
N SER A 195 0.50 -17.50 -19.40
CA SER A 195 0.89 -17.66 -20.81
C SER A 195 -0.29 -18.10 -21.68
N ARG A 196 -1.21 -18.93 -21.16
CA ARG A 196 -2.45 -19.32 -21.84
C ARG A 196 -3.40 -18.16 -22.07
N THR A 197 -3.56 -17.25 -21.11
CA THR A 197 -4.46 -16.09 -21.27
C THR A 197 -3.86 -14.99 -22.15
N SER A 198 -2.54 -14.87 -22.23
CA SER A 198 -1.86 -13.94 -23.15
C SER A 198 -1.75 -14.46 -24.59
N ALA A 199 -1.94 -15.76 -24.80
CA ALA A 199 -2.08 -16.31 -26.14
C ALA A 199 -3.46 -15.91 -26.67
N THR A 200 -3.52 -14.82 -27.45
CA THR A 200 -4.66 -14.53 -28.34
C THR A 200 -5.01 -15.83 -29.07
N PRO A 201 -6.27 -16.30 -29.05
CA PRO A 201 -6.62 -17.59 -29.64
C PRO A 201 -6.25 -17.59 -31.12
N ALA A 202 -5.22 -18.36 -31.47
CA ALA A 202 -4.89 -18.67 -32.86
C ALA A 202 -6.03 -19.53 -33.41
N GLY A 203 -6.86 -18.93 -34.26
CA GLY A 203 -7.81 -19.67 -35.09
C GLY A 203 -9.17 -19.94 -34.43
N VAL A 204 -9.95 -18.89 -34.17
CA VAL A 204 -11.35 -18.97 -34.63
C VAL A 204 -11.31 -18.53 -36.09
N ALA A 205 -11.27 -19.51 -36.99
CA ALA A 205 -11.43 -19.27 -38.41
C ALA A 205 -12.70 -18.44 -38.61
N ALA A 206 -12.56 -17.23 -39.16
CA ALA A 206 -13.69 -16.41 -39.54
C ALA A 206 -14.56 -17.23 -40.52
N PRO A 207 -15.85 -17.46 -40.22
CA PRO A 207 -16.74 -18.16 -41.15
C PRO A 207 -16.85 -17.29 -42.40
N TRP A 208 -16.52 -17.89 -43.53
CA TRP A 208 -16.68 -17.36 -44.88
C TRP A 208 -17.98 -16.55 -45.02
N LEU A 209 -17.85 -15.26 -45.34
CA LEU A 209 -18.96 -14.45 -45.83
C LEU A 209 -19.29 -14.91 -47.26
N PRO A 210 -20.58 -15.14 -47.60
CA PRO A 210 -20.96 -15.66 -48.92
C PRO A 210 -20.83 -14.57 -49.99
N LEU A 211 -20.26 -14.96 -51.13
CA LEU A 211 -20.27 -14.20 -52.37
C LEU A 211 -21.73 -14.06 -52.85
N GLY A 212 -22.19 -12.82 -52.95
CA GLY A 212 -23.31 -12.43 -53.80
C GLY A 212 -22.79 -11.90 -55.13
#